data_AF-A0A537IBR9-F1
#
_entry.id   AF-A0A537IBR9-F1
#
_cell.length_a   1.000
_cell.length_b   1.000
_cell.length_c   1.000
_cell.angle_alpha   90.00
_cell.angle_beta   90.00
_cell.angle_gamma   90.00
#
_symmetry.space_group_name_H-M   'P 1'
#
loop_
_entity.id
_entity.type
_entity.pdbx_description
1 polymer ?
#
loop_
_entity_poly.entity_id
_entity_poly.type
_entity_poly.pdbx_seq_one_letter_code
_entity_poly.pdbx_strand_id
1 'polypeptide(L)'
;MKKQITILLLTLSTASYLYAQDAPCNDAAIMNKGKWIRLKANPEKTNFTKPQELAIAARMEEMYKMMLKAIPVPRGIDGDWRYRNYDGEFANKVKYITTKDGSVQMDYVKQNHLSAYDCIWHFCDFICYEGKIIGGYPCDGTASIMVTVNNFGAFLSREWADNDVLIDGQVIKSKETVQGSWKGYDLMWEGGPGRELHGYRHVLIHRKGELPYTPVTRKQYLDRALIYVNKFYDKMIKSFDLVPVRSLEEQEALKKKTIEGYEKTYAGDPKKLKSAVDYYLSSYQTDQQRRDDQIKIIVKNKNAVLKQYQDALEKSTADHLLDSPAIVPAPFSPIASGPIFSTEEEGEI
;
A
#
# COMPACT_ATOMS: atom_id res chain seq x y z
N MET A 1 3.87 16.47 -57.97
CA MET A 1 3.70 16.38 -56.49
C MET A 1 2.22 16.38 -56.16
N LYS A 2 1.64 15.21 -55.88
CA LYS A 2 0.31 14.94 -55.30
C LYS A 2 0.10 13.43 -55.40
N LYS A 3 0.38 12.69 -54.32
CA LYS A 3 0.02 11.26 -54.22
C LYS A 3 -0.56 11.01 -52.83
N GLN A 4 -1.90 10.99 -52.84
CA GLN A 4 -2.81 10.13 -52.09
C GLN A 4 -2.37 9.67 -50.70
N ILE A 5 -2.97 10.30 -49.70
CA ILE A 5 -3.05 9.81 -48.32
C ILE A 5 -4.05 8.63 -48.32
N THR A 6 -3.54 7.41 -48.18
CA THR A 6 -4.36 6.26 -47.79
C THR A 6 -4.67 6.40 -46.31
N ILE A 7 -5.89 6.86 -46.00
CA ILE A 7 -6.43 6.82 -44.63
C ILE A 7 -6.69 5.34 -44.30
N LEU A 8 -5.78 4.71 -43.58
CA LEU A 8 -6.10 3.54 -42.76
C LEU A 8 -6.99 4.06 -41.63
N LEU A 9 -8.31 3.96 -41.80
CA LEU A 9 -9.29 4.08 -40.72
C LEU A 9 -9.13 2.83 -39.82
N LEU A 10 -8.07 2.84 -39.01
CA LEU A 10 -7.97 2.06 -37.79
C LEU A 10 -8.88 2.74 -36.76
N THR A 11 -10.18 2.46 -36.84
CA THR A 11 -11.07 2.60 -35.70
C THR A 11 -10.68 1.54 -34.67
N LEU A 12 -9.65 1.86 -33.89
CA LEU A 12 -9.38 1.30 -32.57
C LEU A 12 -10.45 1.84 -31.61
N SER A 13 -11.69 1.41 -31.79
CA SER A 13 -12.71 1.47 -30.75
C SER A 13 -12.77 0.08 -30.14
N THR A 14 -12.15 -0.07 -28.97
CA THR A 14 -12.36 -1.10 -27.94
C THR A 14 -13.44 -2.14 -28.28
N ALA A 15 -13.05 -3.12 -29.09
CA ALA A 15 -13.89 -4.25 -29.50
C ALA A 15 -13.78 -5.39 -28.49
N SER A 16 -14.00 -5.12 -27.20
CA SER A 16 -14.17 -6.17 -26.21
C SER A 16 -15.56 -6.83 -26.30
N TYR A 17 -16.47 -6.27 -27.10
CA TYR A 17 -17.87 -6.70 -27.24
C TYR A 17 -18.16 -7.62 -28.45
N LEU A 18 -17.16 -7.98 -29.28
CA LEU A 18 -17.42 -8.50 -30.63
C LEU A 18 -17.40 -10.03 -30.83
N TYR A 19 -17.54 -10.85 -29.79
CA TYR A 19 -17.73 -12.30 -29.97
C TYR A 19 -18.86 -12.87 -29.10
N ALA A 20 -20.08 -12.36 -29.29
CA ALA A 20 -21.27 -13.05 -28.81
C ALA A 20 -21.44 -14.35 -29.59
N GLN A 21 -21.49 -15.48 -28.88
CA GLN A 21 -21.68 -16.80 -29.49
C GLN A 21 -23.17 -17.11 -29.58
N ASP A 22 -23.63 -17.72 -30.68
CA ASP A 22 -25.04 -18.07 -30.94
C ASP A 22 -25.58 -19.22 -30.06
N ALA A 23 -24.95 -19.49 -28.91
CA ALA A 23 -25.41 -20.47 -27.93
C ALA A 23 -26.31 -19.78 -26.89
N PRO A 24 -27.42 -20.42 -26.46
CA PRO A 24 -28.23 -19.91 -25.37
C PRO A 24 -27.38 -19.82 -24.10
N CYS A 25 -27.44 -18.68 -23.42
CA CYS A 25 -26.67 -18.49 -22.19
C CYS A 25 -27.33 -19.20 -21.01
N ASN A 26 -26.72 -20.29 -20.57
CA ASN A 26 -27.04 -21.01 -19.35
C ASN A 26 -25.79 -21.70 -18.81
N ASP A 27 -25.83 -22.12 -17.54
CA ASP A 27 -24.68 -22.73 -16.85
C ASP A 27 -24.13 -23.96 -17.58
N ALA A 28 -25.00 -24.81 -18.13
CA ALA A 28 -24.57 -25.99 -18.87
C ALA A 28 -23.80 -25.61 -20.15
N ALA A 29 -24.24 -24.58 -20.86
CA ALA A 29 -23.59 -24.08 -22.06
C ALA A 29 -22.25 -23.38 -21.74
N ILE A 30 -22.15 -22.70 -20.59
CA ILE A 30 -20.90 -22.11 -20.10
C ILE A 30 -19.91 -23.21 -19.67
N MET A 31 -20.35 -24.18 -18.86
CA MET A 31 -19.48 -25.27 -18.35
C MET A 31 -18.94 -26.21 -19.43
N ASN A 32 -19.54 -26.20 -20.62
CA ASN A 32 -19.03 -26.92 -21.80
C ASN A 32 -17.99 -26.12 -22.62
N LYS A 33 -17.68 -24.88 -22.22
CA LYS A 33 -16.64 -24.04 -22.80
C LYS A 33 -15.39 -24.02 -21.92
N GLY A 34 -14.37 -23.33 -22.43
CA GLY A 34 -13.11 -23.10 -21.75
C GLY A 34 -11.96 -23.85 -22.37
N LYS A 35 -10.81 -23.18 -22.42
CA LYS A 35 -9.57 -23.71 -22.98
C LYS A 35 -8.36 -23.07 -22.30
N TRP A 36 -7.23 -23.75 -22.43
CA TRP A 36 -5.94 -23.18 -22.09
C TRP A 36 -5.38 -22.36 -23.25
N ILE A 37 -4.96 -21.14 -22.95
CA ILE A 37 -4.33 -20.20 -23.86
C ILE A 37 -2.88 -20.02 -23.41
N ARG A 38 -1.96 -20.20 -24.34
CA ARG A 38 -0.53 -20.01 -24.09
C ARG A 38 -0.08 -18.72 -24.74
N LEU A 39 0.25 -17.74 -23.92
CA LEU A 39 0.82 -16.48 -24.40
C LEU A 39 2.31 -16.67 -24.67
N LYS A 40 2.83 -15.94 -25.67
CA LYS A 40 4.29 -15.91 -25.86
C LYS A 40 4.92 -15.29 -24.61
N ALA A 41 5.95 -15.95 -24.09
CA ALA A 41 6.75 -15.38 -23.02
C ALA A 41 7.23 -13.99 -23.46
N ASN A 42 7.03 -13.00 -22.59
CA ASN A 42 7.58 -11.68 -22.76
C ASN A 42 8.70 -11.52 -21.72
N PRO A 43 9.91 -12.02 -22.02
CA PRO A 43 11.01 -11.88 -21.07
C PRO A 43 11.33 -10.41 -20.92
N GLU A 44 11.29 -9.90 -19.69
CA GLU A 44 11.91 -8.61 -19.41
C GLU A 44 13.43 -8.73 -19.67
N LYS A 45 14.09 -7.61 -19.96
CA LYS A 45 15.55 -7.63 -20.09
C LYS A 45 16.15 -8.02 -18.75
N THR A 46 16.79 -9.18 -18.69
CA THR A 46 17.48 -9.68 -17.49
C THR A 46 18.98 -9.78 -17.73
N ASN A 47 19.76 -9.82 -16.65
CA ASN A 47 21.21 -10.01 -16.73
C ASN A 47 21.62 -11.50 -16.78
N PHE A 48 20.67 -12.41 -17.06
CA PHE A 48 20.94 -13.85 -17.08
C PHE A 48 21.60 -14.30 -18.38
N THR A 49 22.49 -15.28 -18.26
CA THR A 49 23.08 -15.96 -19.41
C THR A 49 22.03 -16.82 -20.13
N LYS A 50 22.27 -17.11 -21.42
CA LYS A 50 21.33 -17.94 -22.20
C LYS A 50 21.02 -19.32 -21.59
N PRO A 51 22.01 -20.06 -21.03
CA PRO A 51 21.73 -21.31 -20.33
C PRO A 51 20.83 -21.15 -19.09
N GLN A 52 20.99 -20.05 -18.34
CA GLN A 52 20.13 -19.77 -17.19
C GLN A 52 18.69 -19.51 -17.64
N GLU A 53 18.48 -18.71 -18.68
CA GLU A 53 17.14 -18.48 -19.26
C GLU A 53 16.45 -19.79 -19.67
N LEU A 54 17.19 -20.68 -20.35
CA LEU A 54 16.66 -21.98 -20.78
C LEU A 54 16.30 -22.87 -19.59
N ALA A 55 17.12 -22.89 -18.55
CA ALA A 55 16.83 -23.64 -17.33
C ALA A 55 15.61 -23.10 -16.57
N ILE A 56 15.43 -21.77 -16.53
CA ILE A 56 14.24 -21.13 -15.96
C ILE A 56 13.01 -21.52 -16.77
N ALA A 57 13.05 -21.37 -18.10
CA ALA A 57 11.95 -21.74 -18.98
C ALA A 57 11.53 -23.20 -18.77
N ALA A 58 12.48 -24.13 -18.71
CA ALA A 58 12.20 -25.54 -18.44
C ALA A 58 11.46 -25.76 -17.11
N ARG A 59 11.85 -25.06 -16.04
CA ARG A 59 11.14 -25.12 -14.74
C ARG A 59 9.73 -24.53 -14.82
N MET A 60 9.54 -23.47 -15.61
CA MET A 60 8.23 -22.83 -15.79
C MET A 60 7.28 -23.78 -16.54
N GLU A 61 7.79 -24.52 -17.53
CA GLU A 61 7.02 -25.55 -18.23
C GLU A 61 6.57 -26.68 -17.29
N GLU A 62 7.41 -27.12 -16.36
CA GLU A 62 7.01 -28.14 -15.38
C GLU A 62 5.89 -27.64 -14.46
N MET A 63 5.93 -26.37 -14.04
CA MET A 63 4.83 -25.75 -13.29
C MET A 63 3.55 -25.64 -14.11
N TYR A 64 3.65 -25.29 -15.40
CA TYR A 64 2.51 -25.30 -16.30
C TYR A 64 1.90 -26.71 -16.44
N LYS A 65 2.72 -27.74 -16.62
CA LYS A 65 2.25 -29.15 -16.67
C LYS A 65 1.57 -29.58 -15.37
N MET A 66 2.07 -29.13 -14.22
CA MET A 66 1.41 -29.38 -12.93
C MET A 66 0.00 -28.75 -12.90
N MET A 67 -0.15 -27.52 -13.38
CA MET A 67 -1.47 -26.88 -13.46
C MET A 67 -2.40 -27.63 -14.42
N LEU A 68 -1.91 -28.04 -15.60
CA LEU A 68 -2.70 -28.86 -16.53
C LEU A 68 -3.11 -30.20 -15.93
N LYS A 69 -2.29 -30.80 -15.06
CA LYS A 69 -2.66 -32.03 -14.37
C LYS A 69 -3.77 -31.79 -13.34
N ALA A 70 -3.73 -30.66 -12.63
CA ALA A 70 -4.73 -30.29 -11.64
C ALA A 70 -6.05 -29.85 -12.28
N ILE A 71 -5.97 -29.11 -13.40
CA ILE A 71 -7.10 -28.58 -14.16
C ILE A 71 -6.88 -28.93 -15.65
N PRO A 72 -7.20 -30.17 -16.07
CA PRO A 72 -6.97 -30.61 -17.45
C PRO A 72 -7.78 -29.82 -18.48
N VAL A 73 -9.01 -29.45 -18.11
CA VAL A 73 -9.90 -28.62 -18.92
C VAL A 73 -10.51 -27.57 -17.99
N PRO A 74 -10.24 -26.27 -18.21
CA PRO A 74 -10.78 -25.20 -17.38
C PRO A 74 -12.25 -24.97 -17.78
N ARG A 75 -13.16 -25.81 -17.29
CA ARG A 75 -14.57 -25.75 -17.69
C ARG A 75 -15.21 -24.45 -17.22
N GLY A 76 -15.91 -23.77 -18.12
CA GLY A 76 -16.61 -22.52 -17.80
C GLY A 76 -15.73 -21.27 -17.77
N ILE A 77 -14.44 -21.37 -18.07
CA ILE A 77 -13.49 -20.26 -18.05
C ILE A 77 -12.40 -20.45 -19.12
N ASP A 78 -11.88 -19.37 -19.71
CA ASP A 78 -10.63 -19.44 -20.45
C ASP A 78 -9.47 -19.22 -19.48
N GLY A 79 -8.49 -20.13 -19.48
CA GLY A 79 -7.29 -20.00 -18.66
C GLY A 79 -6.12 -19.57 -19.54
N ASP A 80 -5.50 -18.42 -19.28
CA ASP A 80 -4.21 -18.08 -19.90
C ASP A 80 -3.04 -18.30 -18.95
N TRP A 81 -1.93 -18.76 -19.53
CA TRP A 81 -0.68 -18.92 -18.81
C TRP A 81 0.40 -18.04 -19.42
N ARG A 82 1.13 -17.38 -18.52
CA ARG A 82 2.31 -16.58 -18.84
C ARG A 82 3.31 -16.69 -17.71
N TYR A 83 4.57 -16.44 -18.05
CA TYR A 83 5.60 -16.25 -17.04
C TYR A 83 6.43 -15.01 -17.38
N ARG A 84 7.01 -14.41 -16.34
CA ARG A 84 8.03 -13.38 -16.47
C ARG A 84 9.24 -13.73 -15.63
N ASN A 85 10.42 -13.36 -16.10
CA ASN A 85 11.69 -13.46 -15.41
C ASN A 85 12.25 -12.06 -15.22
N TYR A 86 12.79 -11.79 -14.04
CA TYR A 86 13.37 -10.51 -13.67
C TYR A 86 14.55 -10.72 -12.71
N ASP A 87 15.38 -9.69 -12.56
CA ASP A 87 16.47 -9.69 -11.60
C ASP A 87 15.88 -9.63 -10.18
N GLY A 88 15.97 -10.75 -9.45
CA GLY A 88 15.50 -10.87 -8.09
C GLY A 88 16.46 -10.22 -7.12
N GLU A 89 15.95 -9.30 -6.30
CA GLU A 89 16.75 -8.62 -5.27
C GLU A 89 16.80 -9.37 -3.93
N PHE A 90 16.14 -10.54 -3.85
CA PHE A 90 15.99 -11.35 -2.64
C PHE A 90 17.30 -11.62 -1.89
N ALA A 91 18.39 -11.89 -2.60
CA ALA A 91 19.68 -12.18 -1.98
C ALA A 91 20.63 -10.98 -1.97
N ASN A 92 20.18 -9.80 -2.42
CA ASN A 92 21.03 -8.62 -2.38
C ASN A 92 21.39 -8.29 -0.94
N LYS A 93 22.68 -8.09 -0.69
CA LYS A 93 23.15 -7.56 0.58
C LYS A 93 23.07 -6.06 0.47
N VAL A 94 22.09 -5.49 1.14
CA VAL A 94 21.90 -4.04 1.23
C VAL A 94 22.31 -3.56 2.61
N LYS A 95 22.79 -2.32 2.69
CA LYS A 95 22.85 -1.54 3.92
C LYS A 95 21.94 -0.33 3.72
N TYR A 96 21.29 0.08 4.79
CA TYR A 96 20.48 1.29 4.78
C TYR A 96 21.32 2.43 5.35
N ILE A 97 21.45 3.51 4.58
CA ILE A 97 22.22 4.69 4.97
C ILE A 97 21.26 5.88 5.16
N THR A 98 21.42 6.59 6.26
CA THR A 98 20.71 7.85 6.48
C THR A 98 21.46 8.97 5.75
N THR A 99 20.78 9.65 4.84
CA THR A 99 21.32 10.79 4.09
C THR A 99 21.30 12.07 4.93
N LYS A 100 21.95 13.13 4.42
CA LYS A 100 22.05 14.42 5.13
C LYS A 100 20.69 15.08 5.41
N ASP A 101 19.68 14.82 4.60
CA ASP A 101 18.31 15.31 4.78
C ASP A 101 17.47 14.43 5.73
N GLY A 102 18.06 13.36 6.27
CA GLY A 102 17.41 12.43 7.18
C GLY A 102 16.60 11.33 6.49
N SER A 103 16.54 11.29 5.15
CA SER A 103 15.95 10.15 4.45
C SER A 103 16.85 8.91 4.57
N VAL A 104 16.28 7.73 4.38
CA VAL A 104 17.05 6.49 4.34
C VAL A 104 17.09 6.00 2.91
N GLN A 105 18.28 5.66 2.44
CA GLN A 105 18.52 5.10 1.12
C GLN A 105 19.11 3.70 1.24
N MET A 106 18.76 2.84 0.28
CA MET A 106 19.39 1.55 0.09
C MET A 106 20.72 1.71 -0.63
N ASP A 107 21.79 1.17 -0.04
CA ASP A 107 23.09 1.04 -0.68
C ASP A 107 23.44 -0.46 -0.83
N TYR A 108 23.70 -0.87 -2.07
CA TYR A 108 23.97 -2.25 -2.42
C TYR A 108 25.42 -2.62 -2.06
N VAL A 109 25.60 -3.28 -0.92
CA VAL A 109 26.90 -3.83 -0.49
C VAL A 109 27.34 -4.98 -1.40
N LYS A 110 26.38 -5.82 -1.82
CA LYS A 110 26.61 -6.87 -2.81
C LYS A 110 25.31 -7.17 -3.56
N GLN A 111 25.34 -7.05 -4.88
CA GLN A 111 24.25 -7.50 -5.73
C GLN A 111 24.45 -8.99 -6.03
N ASN A 112 23.57 -9.83 -5.48
CA ASN A 112 23.50 -11.23 -5.82
C ASN A 112 22.33 -11.36 -6.79
N HIS A 113 22.61 -11.20 -8.10
CA HIS A 113 21.61 -11.35 -9.15
C HIS A 113 21.09 -12.80 -9.14
N LEU A 114 19.97 -13.02 -8.47
CA LEU A 114 19.23 -14.27 -8.52
C LEU A 114 18.11 -14.12 -9.52
N SER A 115 17.80 -15.19 -10.25
CA SER A 115 16.60 -15.19 -11.08
C SER A 115 15.37 -15.28 -10.20
N ALA A 116 14.58 -14.20 -10.24
CA ALA A 116 13.21 -14.21 -9.81
C ALA A 116 12.30 -14.41 -11.01
N TYR A 117 11.18 -15.08 -10.77
CA TYR A 117 10.21 -15.34 -11.81
C TYR A 117 8.82 -15.53 -11.20
N ASP A 118 7.83 -15.11 -11.98
CA ASP A 118 6.42 -15.32 -11.66
C ASP A 118 5.82 -16.22 -12.73
N CYS A 119 5.19 -17.31 -12.30
CA CYS A 119 4.26 -18.09 -13.10
C CYS A 119 2.85 -17.60 -12.80
N ILE A 120 2.15 -17.14 -13.83
CA ILE A 120 0.86 -16.49 -13.69
C ILE A 120 -0.15 -17.26 -14.54
N TRP A 121 -1.22 -17.70 -13.89
CA TRP A 121 -2.41 -18.21 -14.55
C TRP A 121 -3.53 -17.21 -14.31
N HIS A 122 -4.10 -16.70 -15.39
CA HIS A 122 -5.29 -15.88 -15.34
C HIS A 122 -6.48 -16.70 -15.78
N PHE A 123 -7.61 -16.48 -15.11
CA PHE A 123 -8.88 -17.10 -15.42
C PHE A 123 -9.85 -16.02 -15.86
N CYS A 124 -10.41 -16.23 -17.04
CA CYS A 124 -11.37 -15.35 -17.67
C CYS A 124 -12.71 -16.05 -17.79
N ASP A 125 -13.67 -15.60 -16.98
CA ASP A 125 -15.01 -16.18 -16.96
C ASP A 125 -15.78 -15.86 -18.24
N PHE A 126 -16.60 -16.81 -18.69
CA PHE A 126 -17.66 -16.50 -19.66
C PHE A 126 -18.83 -15.86 -18.94
N ILE A 127 -19.38 -14.78 -19.51
CA ILE A 127 -20.56 -14.10 -18.95
C ILE A 127 -21.74 -14.13 -19.90
N CYS A 128 -22.94 -14.05 -19.33
CA CYS A 128 -24.17 -13.88 -20.08
C CYS A 128 -24.46 -12.41 -20.35
N TYR A 129 -24.64 -12.06 -21.62
CA TYR A 129 -25.10 -10.74 -22.02
C TYR A 129 -26.17 -10.87 -23.09
N GLU A 130 -27.35 -10.27 -22.85
CA GLU A 130 -28.51 -10.32 -23.75
C GLU A 130 -28.87 -11.76 -24.20
N GLY A 131 -28.78 -12.73 -23.28
CA GLY A 131 -29.10 -14.14 -23.55
C GLY A 131 -28.06 -14.90 -24.37
N LYS A 132 -26.93 -14.26 -24.70
CA LYS A 132 -25.79 -14.86 -25.40
C LYS A 132 -24.59 -14.99 -24.46
N ILE A 133 -23.74 -15.98 -24.76
CA ILE A 133 -22.44 -16.11 -24.08
C ILE A 133 -21.47 -15.15 -24.75
N ILE A 134 -20.88 -14.24 -23.98
CA ILE A 134 -19.79 -13.36 -24.42
C ILE A 134 -18.50 -13.67 -23.66
N GLY A 135 -17.38 -13.56 -24.39
CA GLY A 135 -15.98 -13.51 -23.95
C GLY A 135 -15.55 -14.36 -22.75
N GLY A 136 -14.59 -15.26 -22.95
CA GLY A 136 -13.62 -15.63 -21.90
C GLY A 136 -12.41 -14.69 -22.04
N TYR A 137 -11.44 -15.04 -22.89
CA TYR A 137 -10.27 -14.19 -23.19
C TYR A 137 -10.46 -13.32 -24.46
N PRO A 138 -9.86 -12.11 -24.57
CA PRO A 138 -9.00 -11.43 -23.58
C PRO A 138 -9.81 -10.73 -22.49
N CYS A 139 -9.36 -10.86 -21.24
CA CYS A 139 -9.90 -10.14 -20.10
C CYS A 139 -8.78 -9.72 -19.15
N ASP A 140 -9.01 -8.69 -18.33
CA ASP A 140 -8.22 -8.46 -17.11
C ASP A 140 -8.77 -9.44 -16.07
N GLY A 141 -8.19 -10.66 -16.03
CA GLY A 141 -8.59 -11.85 -15.25
C GLY A 141 -9.53 -11.62 -14.05
N THR A 142 -10.61 -12.39 -13.97
CA THR A 142 -11.54 -12.36 -12.81
C THR A 142 -10.93 -13.04 -11.59
N ALA A 143 -10.08 -14.03 -11.82
CA ALA A 143 -9.23 -14.66 -10.81
C ALA A 143 -7.84 -14.93 -11.38
N SER A 144 -6.84 -15.03 -10.51
CA SER A 144 -5.50 -15.44 -10.90
C SER A 144 -4.84 -16.33 -9.86
N ILE A 145 -3.96 -17.21 -10.32
CA ILE A 145 -3.00 -17.92 -9.48
C ILE A 145 -1.63 -17.40 -9.88
N MET A 146 -0.86 -16.95 -8.90
CA MET A 146 0.53 -16.55 -9.11
C MET A 146 1.45 -17.38 -8.23
N VAL A 147 2.48 -17.97 -8.84
CA VAL A 147 3.60 -18.58 -8.13
C VAL A 147 4.81 -17.70 -8.36
N THR A 148 5.24 -17.03 -7.31
CA THR A 148 6.44 -16.17 -7.30
C THR A 148 7.59 -16.91 -6.64
N VAL A 149 8.76 -16.88 -7.28
CA VAL A 149 9.97 -17.53 -6.77
C VAL A 149 11.11 -16.53 -6.69
N ASN A 150 11.90 -16.63 -5.62
CA ASN A 150 13.05 -15.75 -5.32
C ASN A 150 12.70 -14.26 -5.32
N ASN A 151 11.46 -13.90 -4.98
CA ASN A 151 11.05 -12.53 -4.77
C ASN A 151 10.19 -12.41 -3.52
N PHE A 152 10.56 -11.47 -2.65
CA PHE A 152 9.84 -11.16 -1.42
C PHE A 152 8.73 -10.12 -1.61
N GLY A 153 8.76 -9.33 -2.68
CA GLY A 153 7.80 -8.25 -2.91
C GLY A 153 6.34 -8.72 -3.02
N ALA A 154 6.13 -9.99 -3.38
CA ALA A 154 4.80 -10.60 -3.40
C ALA A 154 4.25 -10.97 -2.00
N PHE A 155 5.10 -11.00 -0.98
CA PHE A 155 4.77 -11.51 0.36
C PHE A 155 5.05 -10.50 1.48
N LEU A 156 5.84 -9.46 1.19
CA LEU A 156 6.16 -8.41 2.12
C LEU A 156 5.51 -7.13 1.63
N SER A 157 4.27 -6.90 2.09
CA SER A 157 3.54 -5.69 1.77
C SER A 157 4.18 -4.48 2.44
N ARG A 158 4.86 -3.69 1.62
CA ARG A 158 5.38 -2.34 1.92
C ARG A 158 6.54 -2.27 2.91
N GLU A 159 7.42 -1.34 2.59
CA GLU A 159 8.33 -0.75 3.56
C GLU A 159 7.52 0.20 4.43
N TRP A 160 7.76 0.17 5.73
CA TRP A 160 7.08 1.07 6.66
C TRP A 160 7.29 2.53 6.22
N ALA A 161 6.18 3.23 5.93
CA ALA A 161 6.12 4.45 5.12
C ALA A 161 6.83 5.69 5.69
N ASP A 162 7.44 5.59 6.86
CA ASP A 162 8.39 6.58 7.34
C ASP A 162 9.66 5.86 7.78
N ASN A 163 10.66 5.99 6.92
CA ASN A 163 11.94 5.27 6.90
C ASN A 163 12.87 5.52 8.11
N ASP A 164 12.37 6.08 9.21
CA ASP A 164 13.16 6.51 10.37
C ASP A 164 13.37 5.40 11.43
N VAL A 165 12.77 4.23 11.24
CA VAL A 165 12.74 3.15 12.25
C VAL A 165 13.57 1.96 11.77
N LEU A 166 14.90 2.10 11.85
CA LEU A 166 15.81 0.98 11.60
C LEU A 166 16.00 0.13 12.86
N ILE A 167 15.89 -1.19 12.73
CA ILE A 167 16.31 -2.15 13.75
C ILE A 167 17.58 -2.82 13.25
N ASP A 168 18.67 -2.69 13.99
CA ASP A 168 19.99 -3.23 13.62
C ASP A 168 20.46 -2.83 12.20
N GLY A 169 20.16 -1.57 11.82
CA GLY A 169 20.51 -1.00 10.52
C GLY A 169 19.67 -1.53 9.35
N GLN A 170 18.52 -2.15 9.62
CA GLN A 170 17.62 -2.71 8.62
C GLN A 170 16.24 -2.06 8.70
N VAL A 171 15.61 -1.89 7.54
CA VAL A 171 14.20 -1.47 7.47
C VAL A 171 13.30 -2.56 8.01
N ILE A 172 12.23 -2.12 8.65
CA ILE A 172 11.12 -2.98 9.04
C ILE A 172 10.23 -3.19 7.81
N LYS A 173 9.93 -4.44 7.53
CA LYS A 173 8.94 -4.84 6.53
C LYS A 173 7.72 -5.42 7.23
N SER A 174 6.59 -5.37 6.55
CA SER A 174 5.35 -5.95 7.04
C SER A 174 5.11 -7.31 6.39
N LYS A 175 4.67 -8.28 7.19
CA LYS A 175 4.11 -9.56 6.75
C LYS A 175 2.60 -9.51 6.97
N GLU A 176 1.80 -9.97 6.00
CA GLU A 176 0.34 -10.03 6.17
C GLU A 176 -0.08 -10.97 7.31
N THR A 177 -1.30 -10.75 7.82
CA THR A 177 -1.90 -11.60 8.85
C THR A 177 -2.12 -13.01 8.31
N VAL A 178 -1.65 -14.02 9.04
CA VAL A 178 -1.91 -15.43 8.76
C VAL A 178 -3.40 -15.73 9.01
N GLN A 179 -4.09 -16.23 7.99
CA GLN A 179 -5.50 -16.63 8.03
C GLN A 179 -5.68 -18.11 8.33
N GLY A 180 -4.61 -18.90 8.17
CA GLY A 180 -4.64 -20.33 8.41
C GLY A 180 -3.39 -20.98 7.87
N SER A 181 -3.43 -22.30 7.75
CA SER A 181 -2.35 -23.07 7.14
C SER A 181 -2.88 -24.05 6.11
N TRP A 182 -2.10 -24.27 5.07
CA TRP A 182 -2.34 -25.31 4.08
C TRP A 182 -1.07 -26.10 3.85
N LYS A 183 -1.11 -27.39 4.16
CA LYS A 183 0.03 -28.32 4.02
C LYS A 183 1.31 -27.82 4.71
N GLY A 184 1.17 -27.17 5.86
CA GLY A 184 2.29 -26.62 6.63
C GLY A 184 2.80 -25.26 6.14
N TYR A 185 2.12 -24.62 5.17
CA TYR A 185 2.41 -23.26 4.72
C TYR A 185 1.34 -22.30 5.21
N ASP A 186 1.75 -21.11 5.65
CA ASP A 186 0.83 -20.04 6.03
C ASP A 186 -0.04 -19.63 4.83
N LEU A 187 -1.34 -19.52 5.04
CA LEU A 187 -2.27 -18.85 4.14
C LEU A 187 -2.46 -17.41 4.62
N MET A 188 -2.33 -16.44 3.71
CA MET A 188 -2.49 -15.02 4.01
C MET A 188 -3.47 -14.38 3.04
N TRP A 189 -4.10 -13.29 3.47
CA TRP A 189 -4.92 -12.49 2.59
C TRP A 189 -4.05 -11.69 1.60
N GLU A 190 -4.38 -11.70 0.31
CA GLU A 190 -3.68 -10.89 -0.68
C GLU A 190 -4.01 -9.40 -0.49
N GLY A 191 -3.10 -8.68 0.17
CA GLY A 191 -3.18 -7.24 0.37
C GLY A 191 -2.83 -6.45 -0.90
N GLY A 192 -3.76 -6.35 -1.85
CA GLY A 192 -3.58 -5.51 -3.04
C GLY A 192 -3.41 -4.00 -2.74
N PRO A 193 -2.86 -3.21 -3.68
CA PRO A 193 -2.67 -1.77 -3.51
C PRO A 193 -4.01 -1.04 -3.27
N GLY A 194 -4.06 -0.18 -2.25
CA GLY A 194 -5.24 0.64 -1.89
C GLY A 194 -6.07 0.13 -0.70
N ARG A 195 -5.69 -0.97 -0.05
CA ARG A 195 -6.48 -1.59 1.03
C ARG A 195 -6.14 -1.12 2.45
N GLU A 196 -5.48 0.03 2.61
CA GLU A 196 -5.16 0.65 3.92
C GLU A 196 -6.38 0.98 4.79
N LEU A 197 -7.60 0.82 4.25
CA LEU A 197 -8.86 1.20 4.88
C LEU A 197 -9.58 0.07 5.64
N HIS A 198 -9.07 -1.17 5.66
CA HIS A 198 -9.77 -2.30 6.29
C HIS A 198 -9.14 -2.83 7.59
N GLY A 199 -8.36 -2.01 8.31
CA GLY A 199 -7.87 -2.39 9.65
C GLY A 199 -6.93 -3.60 9.67
N TYR A 200 -6.17 -3.80 8.59
CA TYR A 200 -5.20 -4.89 8.51
C TYR A 200 -4.16 -4.79 9.62
N ARG A 201 -3.73 -5.94 10.12
CA ARG A 201 -2.65 -6.06 11.10
C ARG A 201 -1.43 -6.64 10.40
N HIS A 202 -0.26 -6.23 10.84
CA HIS A 202 0.99 -6.75 10.30
C HIS A 202 1.88 -7.30 11.39
N VAL A 203 2.48 -8.45 11.12
CA VAL A 203 3.67 -8.90 11.86
C VAL A 203 4.85 -8.14 11.27
N LEU A 204 5.50 -7.34 12.10
CA LEU A 204 6.70 -6.62 11.69
C LEU A 204 7.87 -7.60 11.62
N ILE A 205 8.67 -7.51 10.56
CA ILE A 205 9.83 -8.37 10.36
C ILE A 205 11.05 -7.56 9.93
N HIS A 206 12.24 -8.06 10.26
CA HIS A 206 13.51 -7.53 9.77
C HIS A 206 14.43 -8.71 9.40
N ARG A 207 15.09 -8.68 8.24
CA ARG A 207 16.18 -9.65 7.97
C ARG A 207 17.20 -9.19 6.94
N LYS A 208 18.44 -9.62 7.20
CA LYS A 208 19.62 -9.54 6.33
C LYS A 208 19.88 -10.89 5.68
N GLY A 209 19.60 -10.97 4.38
CA GLY A 209 20.25 -11.88 3.43
C GLY A 209 19.90 -13.37 3.49
N GLU A 210 18.92 -13.83 4.28
CA GLU A 210 18.59 -15.25 4.41
C GLU A 210 17.09 -15.47 4.73
N LEU A 211 16.53 -16.62 4.34
CA LEU A 211 15.20 -17.14 4.74
C LEU A 211 15.34 -18.09 5.95
N PRO A 212 14.39 -18.13 6.92
CA PRO A 212 13.16 -17.33 7.11
C PRO A 212 13.35 -16.01 7.92
N TYR A 213 12.61 -14.95 7.60
CA TYR A 213 12.67 -13.63 8.26
C TYR A 213 12.55 -13.67 9.81
N THR A 214 13.08 -12.65 10.50
CA THR A 214 12.96 -12.53 11.97
C THR A 214 11.82 -11.60 12.34
N PRO A 215 10.85 -12.02 13.17
CA PRO A 215 9.86 -11.10 13.73
C PRO A 215 10.55 -10.00 14.54
N VAL A 216 10.12 -8.75 14.35
CA VAL A 216 10.45 -7.65 15.24
C VAL A 216 9.72 -7.89 16.56
N THR A 217 10.44 -7.86 17.66
CA THR A 217 9.86 -7.99 19.00
C THR A 217 9.12 -6.73 19.42
N ARG A 218 8.17 -6.84 20.36
CA ARG A 218 7.50 -5.67 20.96
C ARG A 218 8.50 -4.68 21.55
N LYS A 219 9.56 -5.19 22.19
CA LYS A 219 10.64 -4.35 22.72
C LYS A 219 11.35 -3.55 21.63
N GLN A 220 11.85 -4.22 20.59
CA GLN A 220 12.56 -3.56 19.49
C GLN A 220 11.66 -2.53 18.79
N TYR A 221 10.37 -2.85 18.64
CA TYR A 221 9.39 -1.92 18.10
C TYR A 221 9.21 -0.67 18.98
N LEU A 222 8.89 -0.84 20.27
CA LEU A 222 8.63 0.27 21.19
C LEU A 222 9.85 1.18 21.37
N ASP A 223 11.04 0.58 21.49
CA ASP A 223 12.31 1.31 21.60
C ASP A 223 12.51 2.29 20.43
N ARG A 224 12.07 1.90 19.22
CA ARG A 224 12.20 2.73 18.01
C ARG A 224 10.99 3.65 17.79
N ALA A 225 9.78 3.17 18.06
CA ALA A 225 8.55 3.94 17.90
C ALA A 225 8.52 5.16 18.83
N LEU A 226 8.98 5.03 20.08
CA LEU A 226 9.09 6.15 21.03
C LEU A 226 10.03 7.25 20.53
N ILE A 227 11.16 6.88 19.94
CA ILE A 227 12.12 7.83 19.34
C ILE A 227 11.47 8.52 18.14
N TYR A 228 10.84 7.75 17.26
CA TYR A 228 10.17 8.27 16.07
C TYR A 228 9.05 9.25 16.43
N VAL A 229 8.13 8.87 17.33
CA VAL A 229 7.00 9.72 17.75
C VAL A 229 7.51 11.06 18.28
N ASN A 230 8.55 11.05 19.11
CA ASN A 230 9.17 12.28 19.58
C ASN A 230 9.68 13.15 18.42
N LYS A 231 10.50 12.58 17.53
CA LYS A 231 11.08 13.28 16.38
C LYS A 231 10.00 13.85 15.45
N PHE A 232 8.94 13.07 15.17
CA PHE A 232 7.82 13.46 14.32
C PHE A 232 7.11 14.70 14.88
N TYR A 233 6.71 14.65 16.15
CA TYR A 233 6.02 15.77 16.78
C TYR A 233 6.93 16.99 16.96
N ASP A 234 8.21 16.81 17.29
CA ASP A 234 9.18 17.92 17.39
C ASP A 234 9.37 18.63 16.04
N LYS A 235 9.46 17.86 14.95
CA LYS A 235 9.50 18.42 13.59
C LYS A 235 8.21 19.15 13.25
N MET A 236 7.06 18.61 13.62
CA MET A 236 5.76 19.24 13.40
C MET A 236 5.62 20.55 14.16
N ILE A 237 5.98 20.58 15.45
CA ILE A 237 5.97 21.80 16.27
C ILE A 237 6.89 22.86 15.66
N LYS A 238 8.12 22.48 15.31
CA LYS A 238 9.09 23.39 14.68
C LYS A 238 8.62 23.93 13.33
N SER A 239 7.77 23.21 12.60
CA SER A 239 7.22 23.70 11.33
C SER A 239 6.33 24.94 11.51
N PHE A 240 5.76 25.16 12.70
CA PHE A 240 4.99 26.38 13.01
C PHE A 240 5.86 27.63 13.15
N ASP A 241 7.17 27.49 13.38
CA ASP A 241 8.10 28.63 13.33
C ASP A 241 8.18 29.25 11.93
N LEU A 242 7.85 28.46 10.90
CA LEU A 242 7.84 28.91 9.51
C LEU A 242 6.51 29.58 9.11
N VAL A 243 5.48 29.53 9.97
CA VAL A 243 4.19 30.17 9.71
C VAL A 243 4.34 31.68 9.98
N PRO A 244 4.15 32.54 8.97
CA PRO A 244 4.31 33.97 9.14
C PRO A 244 3.22 34.53 10.06
N VAL A 245 3.63 35.39 10.99
CA VAL A 245 2.75 36.11 11.91
C VAL A 245 2.84 37.59 11.56
N ARG A 246 1.72 38.21 11.17
CA ARG A 246 1.67 39.65 10.90
C ARG A 246 1.90 40.45 12.18
N SER A 247 2.37 41.68 12.04
CA SER A 247 2.49 42.60 13.19
C SER A 247 1.12 42.87 13.81
N LEU A 248 1.09 43.28 15.09
CA LEU A 248 -0.18 43.60 15.77
C LEU A 248 -0.89 44.77 15.07
N GLU A 249 -0.13 45.73 14.57
CA GLU A 249 -0.61 46.90 13.86
C GLU A 249 -1.33 46.52 12.57
N GLU A 250 -0.73 45.63 11.76
CA GLU A 250 -1.36 45.11 10.53
C GLU A 250 -2.64 44.32 10.83
N GLN A 251 -2.64 43.55 11.93
CA GLN A 251 -3.79 42.74 12.33
C GLN A 251 -4.96 43.59 12.83
N GLU A 252 -4.70 44.63 13.64
CA GLU A 252 -5.73 45.58 14.07
C GLU A 252 -6.22 46.44 12.90
N ALA A 253 -5.35 46.83 11.96
CA ALA A 253 -5.76 47.54 10.75
C ALA A 253 -6.69 46.68 9.87
N LEU A 254 -6.37 45.39 9.70
CA LEU A 254 -7.22 44.46 8.96
C LEU A 254 -8.56 44.25 9.66
N LYS A 255 -8.55 44.04 10.97
CA LYS A 255 -9.77 43.89 11.79
C LYS A 255 -10.70 45.10 11.66
N LYS A 256 -10.14 46.31 11.77
CA LYS A 256 -10.90 47.55 11.56
C LYS A 256 -11.48 47.61 10.15
N LYS A 257 -10.67 47.33 9.12
CA LYS A 257 -11.10 47.31 7.72
C LYS A 257 -12.23 46.29 7.46
N THR A 258 -12.20 45.13 8.12
CA THR A 258 -13.27 44.12 8.03
C THR A 258 -14.58 44.62 8.65
N ILE A 259 -14.51 45.27 9.83
CA ILE A 259 -15.69 45.86 10.48
C ILE A 259 -16.29 46.98 9.61
N GLU A 260 -15.46 47.89 9.10
CA GLU A 260 -15.89 48.93 8.15
C GLU A 260 -16.53 48.33 6.88
N GLY A 261 -16.07 47.16 6.45
CA GLY A 261 -16.67 46.39 5.37
C GLY A 261 -18.11 45.96 5.70
N TYR A 262 -18.34 45.40 6.89
CA TYR A 262 -19.67 45.03 7.35
C TYR A 262 -20.60 46.25 7.49
N GLU A 263 -20.09 47.36 8.03
CA GLU A 263 -20.85 48.62 8.14
C GLU A 263 -21.37 49.10 6.78
N LYS A 264 -20.52 49.01 5.74
CA LYS A 264 -20.92 49.36 4.36
C LYS A 264 -21.93 48.36 3.78
N THR A 265 -21.70 47.06 3.96
CA THR A 265 -22.57 46.01 3.41
C THR A 265 -23.97 45.99 4.05
N TYR A 266 -24.07 46.29 5.34
CA TYR A 266 -25.31 46.18 6.12
C TYR A 266 -25.87 47.55 6.57
N ALA A 267 -25.51 48.65 5.91
CA ALA A 267 -25.88 50.02 6.30
C ALA A 267 -27.40 50.25 6.50
N GLY A 268 -28.26 49.50 5.80
CA GLY A 268 -29.72 49.57 5.93
C GLY A 268 -30.35 48.57 6.90
N ASP A 269 -29.57 47.69 7.53
CA ASP A 269 -30.07 46.61 8.40
C ASP A 269 -29.22 46.51 9.70
N PRO A 270 -29.52 47.33 10.72
CA PRO A 270 -28.76 47.37 11.96
C PRO A 270 -28.71 46.04 12.72
N LYS A 271 -29.74 45.21 12.58
CA LYS A 271 -29.79 43.88 13.23
C LYS A 271 -28.77 42.94 12.58
N LYS A 272 -28.69 42.92 11.24
CA LYS A 272 -27.67 42.12 10.53
C LYS A 272 -26.26 42.63 10.75
N LEU A 273 -26.06 43.96 10.76
CA LEU A 273 -24.75 44.56 11.06
C LEU A 273 -24.24 44.09 12.41
N LYS A 274 -25.06 44.22 13.46
CA LYS A 274 -24.70 43.80 14.81
C LYS A 274 -24.34 42.31 14.86
N SER A 275 -25.18 41.45 14.28
CA SER A 275 -24.94 40.00 14.24
C SER A 275 -23.61 39.64 13.55
N ALA A 276 -23.30 40.28 12.42
CA ALA A 276 -22.06 40.02 11.67
C ALA A 276 -20.81 40.47 12.44
N VAL A 277 -20.85 41.65 13.06
CA VAL A 277 -19.74 42.17 13.88
C VAL A 277 -19.53 41.32 15.12
N ASP A 278 -20.61 40.98 15.85
CA ASP A 278 -20.55 40.13 17.04
C ASP A 278 -19.98 38.74 16.70
N TYR A 279 -20.42 38.13 15.60
CA TYR A 279 -19.90 36.84 15.13
C TYR A 279 -18.40 36.92 14.78
N TYR A 280 -17.99 37.94 14.03
CA TYR A 280 -16.58 38.12 13.66
C TYR A 280 -15.70 38.33 14.90
N LEU A 281 -16.10 39.21 15.82
CA LEU A 281 -15.34 39.47 17.04
C LEU A 281 -15.28 38.25 17.97
N SER A 282 -16.37 37.47 18.06
CA SER A 282 -16.41 36.25 18.88
C SER A 282 -15.47 35.15 18.39
N SER A 283 -15.13 35.15 17.10
CA SER A 283 -14.25 34.16 16.47
C SER A 283 -12.88 34.74 16.07
N TYR A 284 -12.66 36.03 16.31
CA TYR A 284 -11.41 36.69 15.96
C TYR A 284 -10.29 36.20 16.87
N GLN A 285 -9.21 35.75 16.25
CA GLN A 285 -7.96 35.41 16.90
C GLN A 285 -6.81 36.04 16.13
N THR A 286 -5.82 36.55 16.85
CA THR A 286 -4.58 37.02 16.22
C THR A 286 -3.85 35.84 15.58
N ASP A 287 -3.00 36.12 14.58
CA ASP A 287 -2.11 35.14 13.97
C ASP A 287 -1.25 34.44 15.04
N GLN A 288 -0.80 35.19 16.05
CA GLN A 288 -0.05 34.67 17.18
C GLN A 288 -0.89 33.70 18.02
N GLN A 289 -2.10 34.08 18.40
CA GLN A 289 -3.01 33.21 19.15
C GLN A 289 -3.34 31.94 18.38
N ARG A 290 -3.62 32.03 17.08
CA ARG A 290 -3.90 30.87 16.23
C ARG A 290 -2.72 29.90 16.18
N ARG A 291 -1.51 30.43 16.03
CA ARG A 291 -0.29 29.63 16.04
C ARG A 291 -0.07 28.96 17.39
N ASP A 292 -0.19 29.71 18.49
CA ASP A 292 0.02 29.19 19.84
C ASP A 292 -1.02 28.11 20.21
N ASP A 293 -2.28 28.30 19.82
CA ASP A 293 -3.35 27.32 20.00
C ASP A 293 -3.06 26.04 19.20
N GLN A 294 -2.60 26.14 17.95
CA GLN A 294 -2.20 24.99 17.14
C GLN A 294 -1.02 24.23 17.75
N ILE A 295 0.03 24.94 18.19
CA ILE A 295 1.17 24.34 18.89
C ILE A 295 0.70 23.62 20.15
N LYS A 296 -0.17 24.24 20.95
CA LYS A 296 -0.71 23.66 22.18
C LYS A 296 -1.50 22.38 21.91
N ILE A 297 -2.31 22.33 20.85
CA ILE A 297 -3.03 21.12 20.43
C ILE A 297 -2.03 20.01 20.06
N ILE A 298 -0.98 20.34 19.32
CA ILE A 298 0.02 19.37 18.87
C ILE A 298 0.86 18.85 20.05
N VAL A 299 1.25 19.71 20.99
CA VAL A 299 1.94 19.30 22.23
C VAL A 299 1.05 18.38 23.06
N LYS A 300 -0.25 18.69 23.19
CA LYS A 300 -1.20 17.82 23.87
C LYS A 300 -1.28 16.44 23.20
N ASN A 301 -1.35 16.41 21.87
CA ASN A 301 -1.38 15.16 21.10
C ASN A 301 -0.07 14.38 21.25
N LYS A 302 1.09 15.03 21.16
CA LYS A 302 2.42 14.44 21.40
C LYS A 302 2.44 13.70 22.74
N ASN A 303 2.03 14.37 23.81
CA ASN A 303 2.05 13.80 25.16
C ASN A 303 1.07 12.63 25.29
N ALA A 304 -0.12 12.71 24.69
CA ALA A 304 -1.09 11.62 24.71
C ALA A 304 -0.56 10.37 23.99
N VAL A 305 0.05 10.55 22.81
CA VAL A 305 0.64 9.44 22.03
C VAL A 305 1.83 8.85 22.78
N LEU A 306 2.78 9.66 23.25
CA LEU A 306 3.92 9.14 24.00
C LEU A 306 3.50 8.34 25.23
N LYS A 307 2.49 8.84 25.96
CA LYS A 307 1.91 8.10 27.08
C LYS A 307 1.34 6.75 26.64
N GLN A 308 0.61 6.68 25.54
CA GLN A 308 0.08 5.42 25.02
C GLN A 308 1.18 4.38 24.72
N TYR A 309 2.31 4.81 24.13
CA TYR A 309 3.45 3.92 23.86
C TYR A 309 4.19 3.51 25.15
N GLN A 310 4.30 4.42 26.13
CA GLN A 310 4.86 4.12 27.44
C GLN A 310 3.97 3.13 28.21
N ASP A 311 2.66 3.36 28.24
CA ASP A 311 1.68 2.46 28.86
C ASP A 311 1.74 1.07 28.17
N ALA A 312 1.94 1.01 26.84
CA ALA A 312 2.13 -0.26 26.12
C ALA A 312 3.45 -0.96 26.46
N LEU A 313 4.52 -0.22 26.73
CA LEU A 313 5.80 -0.76 27.20
C LEU A 313 5.67 -1.32 28.61
N GLU A 314 5.05 -0.57 29.53
CA GLU A 314 4.78 -1.01 30.90
C GLU A 314 3.93 -2.27 30.91
N LYS A 315 2.82 -2.28 30.17
CA LYS A 315 1.95 -3.45 30.04
C LYS A 315 2.68 -4.66 29.44
N SER A 316 3.42 -4.48 28.34
CA SER A 316 4.17 -5.59 27.72
C SER A 316 5.28 -6.12 28.63
N THR A 317 5.83 -5.28 29.51
CA THR A 317 6.79 -5.69 30.54
C THR A 317 6.10 -6.52 31.63
N ALA A 318 4.98 -6.04 32.17
CA ALA A 318 4.20 -6.71 33.20
C ALA A 318 3.67 -8.08 32.72
N ASP A 319 3.26 -8.16 31.46
CA ASP A 319 2.71 -9.38 30.85
C ASP A 319 3.81 -10.32 30.32
N HIS A 320 5.10 -9.98 30.47
CA HIS A 320 6.23 -10.74 29.91
C HIS A 320 6.17 -10.95 28.39
N LEU A 321 5.65 -9.96 27.65
CA LEU A 321 5.45 -9.99 26.20
C LEU A 321 6.50 -9.20 25.42
N LEU A 322 7.54 -8.65 26.07
CA LEU A 322 8.56 -7.84 25.38
C LEU A 322 9.27 -8.57 24.24
N ASP A 323 9.50 -9.88 24.40
CA ASP A 323 10.16 -10.74 23.41
C ASP A 323 9.17 -11.36 22.40
N SER A 324 7.86 -11.13 22.56
CA SER A 324 6.87 -11.61 21.60
C SER A 324 6.91 -10.79 20.29
N PRO A 325 6.46 -11.34 19.15
CA PRO A 325 6.30 -10.58 17.93
C PRO A 325 5.47 -9.30 18.11
N ALA A 326 5.86 -8.23 17.40
CA ALA A 326 5.11 -7.00 17.29
C ALA A 326 4.07 -7.13 16.18
N ILE A 327 2.82 -7.34 16.58
CA ILE A 327 1.64 -7.32 15.70
C ILE A 327 0.96 -5.96 15.87
N VAL A 328 1.02 -5.14 14.83
CA VAL A 328 0.57 -3.74 14.88
C VAL A 328 -0.58 -3.48 13.91
N PRO A 329 -1.56 -2.63 14.27
CA PRO A 329 -2.56 -2.13 13.33
C PRO A 329 -1.92 -1.28 12.21
N ALA A 330 -2.43 -1.43 10.99
CA ALA A 330 -2.05 -0.63 9.83
C ALA A 330 -3.10 0.44 9.50
N PRO A 331 -2.69 1.60 8.94
CA PRO A 331 -1.32 2.09 8.86
C PRO A 331 -0.81 2.58 10.23
N PHE A 332 0.51 2.55 10.44
CA PHE A 332 1.10 3.22 11.59
C PHE A 332 0.77 4.72 11.53
N SER A 333 -0.01 5.17 12.49
CA SER A 333 -0.39 6.56 12.64
C SER A 333 0.07 7.03 14.01
N PRO A 334 0.89 8.09 14.12
CA PRO A 334 1.28 8.65 15.41
C PRO A 334 0.11 9.45 16.03
N ILE A 335 -1.09 8.88 16.04
CA ILE A 335 -2.33 9.44 16.58
C ILE A 335 -2.73 8.57 17.77
N ALA A 336 -3.22 9.21 18.83
CA ALA A 336 -3.63 8.51 20.04
C ALA A 336 -5.00 7.83 19.82
N SER A 337 -5.01 6.68 19.15
CA SER A 337 -6.22 5.87 18.99
C SER A 337 -5.89 4.37 18.98
N GLY A 338 -6.78 3.58 19.60
CA GLY A 338 -6.69 2.12 19.60
C GLY A 338 -5.55 1.52 20.44
N PRO A 339 -5.42 0.19 20.47
CA PRO A 339 -4.27 -0.48 21.08
C PRO A 339 -3.04 -0.40 20.16
N ILE A 340 -1.83 -0.31 20.74
CA ILE A 340 -0.55 -0.34 19.99
C ILE A 340 -0.28 -1.72 19.39
N PHE A 341 -0.59 -2.76 20.17
CA PHE A 341 -0.43 -4.15 19.76
C PHE A 341 -1.77 -4.87 19.74
N SER A 342 -1.92 -5.81 18.83
CA SER A 342 -3.03 -6.77 18.79
C SER A 342 -2.49 -8.20 18.91
N THR A 343 -3.38 -9.19 18.83
CA THR A 343 -3.05 -10.62 18.81
C THR A 343 -3.22 -11.18 17.40
N GLU A 344 -2.60 -12.33 17.14
CA GLU A 344 -2.81 -13.08 15.89
C GLU A 344 -4.22 -13.70 15.83
N GLU A 345 -4.81 -14.08 16.98
CA GLU A 345 -6.10 -14.77 17.08
C GLU A 345 -7.32 -13.87 16.85
N GLU A 346 -7.21 -12.55 17.05
CA GLU A 346 -8.33 -11.60 16.84
C GLU A 346 -8.69 -11.40 15.35
N GLY A 347 -8.27 -12.30 14.46
CA GLY A 347 -8.44 -12.24 13.00
C GLY A 347 -9.80 -12.72 12.49
N GLU A 348 -10.82 -12.77 13.33
CA GLU A 348 -12.21 -12.95 12.90
C GLU A 348 -12.82 -11.58 12.56
N ILE A 349 -13.16 -11.40 11.28
CA ILE A 349 -14.27 -10.51 10.87
C ILE A 349 -15.43 -11.42 10.48
#